data_AF-A0A7L5E2H4-F1
#
_entry.id   AF-A0A7L5E2H4-F1
#
_cell.length_a   1.000
_cell.length_b   1.000
_cell.length_c   1.000
_cell.angle_alpha   90.00
_cell.angle_beta   90.00
_cell.angle_gamma   90.00
#
_symmetry.space_group_name_H-M   'P 1'
#
loop_
_entity.id
_entity.type
_entity.pdbx_description
1 polymer ?
#
loop_
_entity_poly.entity_id
_entity_poly.type
_entity_poly.pdbx_seq_one_letter_code
_entity_poly.pdbx_strand_id
1 'polypeptide(L)'
;MDILLTPKVLGYLIKHGYKYCMAKFELQDSVVSITLLPAKRKPLLSVLRKKYDHYYSITEEPFQMVSGLIHAGSRIYIKLNKQELQTYTDAS
;
A
#
# COMPACT_ATOMS: atom_id res chain seq x y z
N MET A 1 -10.61 -4.55 -1.35
CA MET A 1 -11.21 -3.47 -0.53
C MET A 1 -10.06 -2.57 -0.13
N ASP A 2 -10.31 -1.27 -0.14
CA ASP A 2 -9.26 -0.28 0.04
C ASP A 2 -9.40 0.30 1.46
N ILE A 3 -8.35 0.18 2.27
CA ILE A 3 -8.32 0.63 3.66
C ILE A 3 -7.26 1.71 3.84
N LEU A 4 -7.43 2.62 4.80
CA LEU A 4 -6.42 3.64 5.07
C LEU A 4 -5.11 2.98 5.49
N LEU A 5 -4.01 3.42 4.88
CA LEU A 5 -2.68 3.01 5.31
C LEU A 5 -2.39 3.65 6.69
N THR A 6 -2.18 2.81 7.69
CA THR A 6 -1.83 3.20 9.06
C THR A 6 -0.60 2.42 9.53
N PRO A 7 0.09 2.85 10.62
CA PRO A 7 1.18 2.07 11.20
C PRO A 7 0.78 0.64 11.56
N LYS A 8 -0.46 0.43 12.03
CA LYS A 8 -0.99 -0.89 12.36
C LYS A 8 -1.09 -1.78 11.12
N VAL A 9 -1.63 -1.26 10.03
CA VAL A 9 -1.74 -1.98 8.75
C VAL A 9 -0.35 -2.29 8.18
N LEU A 10 0.60 -1.35 8.25
CA LEU A 10 1.96 -1.58 7.77
C LEU A 10 2.66 -2.67 8.58
N GLY A 11 2.54 -2.63 9.92
CA GLY A 11 3.09 -3.67 10.79
C GLY A 11 2.49 -5.05 10.52
N TYR A 12 1.17 -5.12 10.25
CA TYR A 12 0.50 -6.35 9.83
C TYR A 12 1.10 -6.93 8.54
N LEU A 13 1.30 -6.09 7.51
CA LEU A 13 1.86 -6.52 6.24
C LEU A 13 3.29 -7.03 6.38
N ILE A 14 4.14 -6.35 7.17
CA ILE A 14 5.51 -6.81 7.41
C ILE A 14 5.50 -8.18 8.12
N LYS A 15 4.68 -8.34 9.17
CA LYS A 15 4.56 -9.61 9.91
C LYS A 15 4.10 -10.78 9.03
N HIS A 16 3.24 -10.52 8.04
CA HIS A 16 2.70 -11.55 7.14
C HIS A 16 3.56 -11.79 5.89
N GLY A 17 4.76 -11.20 5.85
CA GLY A 17 5.77 -11.48 4.82
C GLY A 17 5.58 -10.71 3.52
N TYR A 18 4.81 -9.62 3.53
CA TYR A 18 4.77 -8.68 2.40
C TYR A 18 6.07 -7.88 2.40
N LYS A 19 6.65 -7.70 1.21
CA LYS A 19 7.98 -7.08 1.03
C LYS A 19 7.95 -5.90 0.07
N TYR A 20 6.94 -5.83 -0.79
CA TYR A 20 6.82 -4.82 -1.83
C TYR A 20 5.40 -4.27 -1.86
N CYS A 21 5.23 -3.05 -2.36
CA CYS A 21 3.93 -2.46 -2.63
C CYS A 21 3.94 -1.88 -4.04
N MET A 22 3.04 -2.31 -4.91
CA MET A 22 2.81 -1.63 -6.19
C MET A 22 1.94 -0.40 -5.92
N ALA A 23 2.35 0.76 -6.41
CA ALA A 23 1.64 2.02 -6.24
C ALA A 23 0.90 2.40 -7.52
N LYS A 24 -0.33 2.84 -7.34
CA LYS A 24 -1.13 3.50 -8.37
C LYS A 24 -1.45 4.90 -7.88
N PHE A 25 -1.17 5.89 -8.71
CA PHE A 25 -1.45 7.30 -8.42
C PHE A 25 -2.67 7.74 -9.22
N GLU A 26 -3.62 8.37 -8.54
CA GLU A 26 -4.81 8.94 -9.17
C GLU A 26 -4.93 10.38 -8.70
N LEU A 27 -4.93 11.33 -9.66
CA LEU A 27 -5.19 12.73 -9.39
C LEU A 27 -6.66 13.00 -9.65
N GLN A 28 -7.39 13.41 -8.62
CA GLN A 28 -8.80 13.79 -8.73
C GLN A 28 -9.04 15.08 -7.96
N ASP A 29 -9.61 16.10 -8.64
CA ASP A 29 -9.96 17.40 -8.04
C ASP A 29 -8.81 18.05 -7.23
N SER A 30 -7.59 17.99 -7.76
CA SER A 30 -6.35 18.47 -7.11
C SER A 30 -5.90 17.69 -5.87
N VAL A 31 -6.53 16.55 -5.57
CA VAL A 31 -6.13 15.62 -4.51
C VAL A 31 -5.43 14.42 -5.14
N VAL A 32 -4.20 14.14 -4.69
CA VAL A 32 -3.46 12.93 -5.08
C VAL A 32 -3.87 11.79 -4.16
N SER A 33 -4.48 10.75 -4.73
CA SER A 33 -4.78 9.49 -4.06
C SER A 33 -3.74 8.45 -4.46
N ILE A 34 -3.18 7.75 -3.48
CA ILE A 34 -2.18 6.71 -3.70
C ILE A 34 -2.77 5.38 -3.23
N THR A 35 -2.95 4.43 -4.15
CA THR A 35 -3.37 3.07 -3.83
C THR A 35 -2.17 2.13 -3.88
N LEU A 36 -1.85 1.51 -2.75
CA LEU A 36 -0.80 0.50 -2.63
C LEU A 36 -1.40 -0.90 -2.68
N LEU A 37 -0.85 -1.76 -3.52
CA LEU A 37 -1.14 -3.18 -3.57
C LEU A 37 0.06 -3.96 -3.02
N PRO A 38 -0.03 -4.53 -1.81
CA PRO A 38 1.08 -5.23 -1.19
C PRO A 38 1.35 -6.58 -1.89
N ALA A 39 2.63 -6.94 -1.98
CA ALA A 39 3.11 -8.15 -2.62
C ALA A 39 4.25 -8.78 -1.80
N LYS A 40 4.22 -10.11 -1.68
CA LYS A 40 5.28 -10.88 -0.99
C LYS A 40 6.53 -11.09 -1.84
N ARG A 41 6.38 -10.99 -3.16
CA ARG A 41 7.45 -11.14 -4.15
C ARG A 41 7.61 -9.87 -4.96
N LYS A 42 8.81 -9.65 -5.49
CA LYS A 42 9.11 -8.52 -6.35
C LYS A 42 8.17 -8.55 -7.56
N PRO A 43 7.41 -7.48 -7.84
CA PRO A 43 6.49 -7.46 -8.95
C PRO A 43 7.25 -7.50 -10.28
N LEU A 44 6.70 -8.24 -11.25
CA LEU A 44 7.24 -8.30 -12.61
C LEU A 44 6.94 -6.98 -13.33
N LEU A 45 7.90 -6.51 -14.13
CA LEU A 45 7.76 -5.29 -14.93
C LEU A 45 6.54 -5.32 -15.88
N SER A 46 6.15 -6.52 -16.35
CA SER A 46 4.96 -6.73 -17.17
C SER A 46 3.64 -6.44 -16.45
N VAL A 47 3.60 -6.59 -15.12
CA VAL A 47 2.43 -6.30 -14.27
C VAL A 47 2.29 -4.80 -14.03
N LEU A 48 3.41 -4.09 -13.87
CA LEU A 48 3.45 -2.63 -13.69
C LEU A 48 2.85 -1.92 -14.92
N ARG A 49 3.34 -2.26 -16.12
CA ARG A 49 2.96 -1.61 -17.39
C ARG A 49 1.46 -1.60 -17.73
N LYS A 50 0.63 -2.34 -17.02
CA LYS A 50 -0.82 -2.40 -17.28
C LYS A 50 -1.67 -1.61 -16.29
N LYS A 51 -1.24 -1.43 -15.03
CA LYS A 51 -2.14 -0.97 -13.95
C LYS A 51 -1.48 -0.18 -12.81
N TYR A 52 -0.15 -0.07 -12.77
CA TYR A 52 0.58 0.51 -11.63
C TYR A 52 1.78 1.32 -12.12
N ASP A 53 1.95 2.52 -11.57
CA ASP A 53 2.98 3.46 -12.03
C ASP A 53 4.35 3.11 -11.46
N HIS A 54 4.39 2.55 -10.25
CA HIS A 54 5.63 2.22 -9.56
C HIS A 54 5.49 1.04 -8.59
N TYR A 55 6.60 0.53 -8.06
CA TYR A 55 6.60 -0.31 -6.87
C TYR A 55 7.69 0.12 -5.90
N TYR A 56 7.39 -0.02 -4.61
CA TYR A 56 8.26 0.35 -3.52
C TYR A 56 8.62 -0.86 -2.67
N SER A 57 9.77 -0.81 -1.99
CA SER A 57 10.03 -1.71 -0.86
C SER A 57 9.11 -1.31 0.29
N ILE A 58 8.49 -2.28 0.98
CA ILE A 58 7.52 -1.98 2.04
C ILE A 58 8.16 -1.23 3.24
N THR A 59 9.47 -1.38 3.42
CA THR A 59 10.24 -0.77 4.53
C THR A 59 10.76 0.63 4.23
N GLU A 60 10.63 1.11 2.99
CA GLU A 60 11.16 2.41 2.56
C GLU A 60 10.01 3.43 2.44
N GLU A 61 9.47 3.63 1.24
CA GLU A 61 8.49 4.69 0.99
C GLU A 61 7.16 4.49 1.72
N PRO A 62 6.55 3.28 1.80
CA PRO A 62 5.32 3.08 2.56
C PRO A 62 5.49 3.36 4.06
N PHE A 63 6.70 3.15 4.61
CA PHE A 63 7.02 3.51 6.00
C PHE A 63 7.07 5.03 6.18
N GLN A 64 7.75 5.74 5.28
CA GLN A 64 7.84 7.21 5.30
C GLN A 64 6.50 7.90 5.02
N MET A 65 5.66 7.28 4.19
CA MET A 65 4.28 7.70 3.92
C MET A 65 3.40 7.58 5.18
N VAL A 66 3.49 6.47 5.90
CA VAL A 66 2.77 6.24 7.16
C VAL A 66 3.23 7.17 8.28
N SER A 67 4.52 7.47 8.35
CA SER A 67 5.07 8.35 9.38
C SER A 67 4.77 9.84 9.13
N GLY A 68 4.03 10.17 8.06
CA GLY A 68 3.66 11.54 7.70
C GLY A 68 4.81 12.38 7.12
N LEU A 69 5.94 11.75 6.78
CA LEU A 69 7.15 12.45 6.31
C LEU A 69 7.02 12.93 4.87
N ILE A 70 6.22 12.25 4.03
CA ILE A 70 6.14 12.55 2.59
C ILE A 70 4.88 13.34 2.21
N HIS A 71 3.72 13.11 2.83
CA HIS A 71 2.47 13.74 2.38
C HIS A 71 1.46 13.99 3.51
N ALA A 72 1.55 15.16 4.16
CA ALA A 72 0.59 15.61 5.18
C ALA A 72 -0.83 15.93 4.66
N GLY A 73 -1.11 15.71 3.37
CA GLY A 73 -2.43 15.98 2.75
C GLY A 73 -2.94 14.91 1.77
N SER A 74 -2.21 13.80 1.58
CA SER A 74 -2.62 12.73 0.66
C SER A 74 -3.32 11.59 1.39
N ARG A 75 -4.41 11.08 0.82
CA ARG A 75 -5.06 9.87 1.32
C ARG A 75 -4.41 8.65 0.68
N ILE A 76 -3.77 7.84 1.52
CA ILE A 76 -3.04 6.65 1.08
C ILE A 76 -3.85 5.42 1.49
N TYR A 77 -4.14 4.58 0.50
CA TYR A 77 -4.97 3.40 0.66
C TYR A 77 -4.16 2.13 0.39
N ILE A 78 -4.48 1.06 1.10
CA ILE A 78 -3.98 -0.29 0.85
C ILE A 78 -5.12 -1.16 0.34
N LYS A 79 -4.86 -1.86 -0.76
CA LYS A 79 -5.80 -2.80 -1.35
C LYS A 79 -5.57 -4.20 -0.80
N LEU A 80 -6.52 -4.69 -0.01
CA LEU A 80 -6.54 -6.07 0.51
C LEU A 80 -7.66 -6.89 -0.14
N ASN A 81 -7.43 -8.19 -0.27
CA ASN A 81 -8.49 -9.15 -0.60
C ASN A 81 -9.36 -9.48 0.64
N LYS A 82 -10.48 -10.17 0.44
CA LYS A 82 -11.43 -10.47 1.54
C LYS A 82 -10.81 -11.31 2.66
N GLN A 83 -9.97 -12.29 2.32
CA GLN A 83 -9.31 -13.15 3.32
C GLN A 83 -8.29 -12.34 4.14
N GLU A 84 -7.47 -11.54 3.47
CA GLU A 84 -6.46 -10.69 4.13
C GLU A 84 -7.09 -9.66 5.07
N LEU A 85 -8.24 -9.11 4.69
CA LEU A 85 -8.98 -8.16 5.52
C LEU A 85 -9.60 -8.84 6.75
N GLN A 86 -10.13 -10.05 6.59
CA GLN A 86 -10.68 -10.84 7.70
C GLN A 86 -9.57 -11.16 8.71
N THR A 87 -8.43 -11.68 8.24
CA THR A 87 -7.27 -11.98 9.09
C THR A 87 -6.74 -10.74 9.82
N TYR A 88 -6.73 -9.57 9.16
CA TYR A 88 -6.36 -8.31 9.82
C TYR A 88 -7.35 -7.91 10.91
N THR A 89 -8.66 -8.06 10.67
CA THR A 89 -9.72 -7.69 11.61
C THR A 89 -9.72 -8.61 12.83
N ASP A 90 -9.51 -9.91 12.63
CA ASP A 90 -9.46 -10.91 13.71
C ASP A 90 -8.20 -10.80 14.57
N ALA A 91 -7.11 -10.23 14.02
CA ALA A 91 -5.84 -10.00 14.70
C ALA A 91 -5.74 -8.60 15.37
N SER A 92 -6.77 -7.77 15.25
CA SER A 92 -6.78 -6.34 15.62
C SER A 92 -7.53 -6.05 16.90
#